data_AF-A0A2V5Z7E9-F1
#
_entry.id   AF-A0A2V5Z7E9-F1
#
_cell.length_a   1.000
_cell.length_b   1.000
_cell.length_c   1.000
_cell.angle_alpha   90.00
_cell.angle_beta   90.00
_cell.angle_gamma   90.00
#
_symmetry.space_group_name_H-M   'P 1'
#
loop_
_entity.id
_entity.type
_entity.pdbx_description
1 polymer ?
#
loop_
_entity_poly.entity_id
_entity_poly.type
_entity_poly.pdbx_seq_one_letter_code
_entity_poly.pdbx_strand_id
1 'polypeptide(L)'
;MKKKSTSESAFFKLRLLLGVLLCFAGITIVLLAQPRTPSGQSGNSQPIVQAQFRGVLPVVKFDISPPLRDMKPLPAKGCTLRENEDREIMPPLAAPLGPVVPDPVVQRVLGKIGIPAPIISFDGNSNLCGCSPPDPNGAVGPNHVVTMSNLHFQIFNKTGQSLFGPAANNTLWSGFGGDCQTDNAGDPVVLYDQLADRWILTQFTSSGPTYFECVAVSQTNDPTGSFFRYAISTGNNFPDYPKGGVWPDAYYFSTREFLNGSQFVGAGAYALDRAQALAGNPNPTIVGFLAPPNPLYVVGDGLLPGDLDGQTLPPNGSPNFFVGSQDNNGGYGAPSGGSFIMIPSPQGTRLSC
;
A
#
# COMPACT_ATOMS: atom_id res chain seq x y z
N MET A 1 86.70 -49.51 6.81
CA MET A 1 85.56 -48.75 6.22
C MET A 1 84.57 -49.73 5.61
N LYS A 2 83.39 -49.93 6.22
CA LYS A 2 82.25 -50.64 5.60
C LYS A 2 81.04 -49.72 5.71
N LYS A 3 80.61 -49.13 4.59
CA LYS A 3 79.38 -48.35 4.48
C LYS A 3 78.19 -49.28 4.73
N LYS A 4 77.42 -49.04 5.80
CA LYS A 4 76.10 -49.66 5.97
C LYS A 4 75.14 -48.98 4.99
N SER A 5 74.64 -49.79 4.06
CA SER A 5 73.59 -49.44 3.10
C SER A 5 72.34 -48.98 3.84
N THR A 6 71.79 -47.84 3.43
CA THR A 6 70.50 -47.31 3.90
C THR A 6 69.39 -48.21 3.39
N SER A 7 68.87 -49.05 4.29
CA SER A 7 67.80 -50.01 4.04
C SER A 7 66.53 -49.32 3.52
N GLU A 8 66.01 -49.88 2.42
CA GLU A 8 64.81 -49.54 1.63
C GLU A 8 63.49 -49.35 2.41
N SER A 9 63.52 -49.53 3.73
CA SER A 9 62.36 -49.41 4.63
C SER A 9 61.75 -47.99 4.72
N ALA A 10 62.53 -46.93 4.45
CA ALA A 10 62.04 -45.55 4.53
C ALA A 10 61.10 -45.18 3.35
N PHE A 11 61.39 -45.66 2.14
CA PHE A 11 60.56 -45.39 0.96
C PHE A 11 59.24 -46.15 0.98
N PHE A 12 59.24 -47.36 1.54
CA PHE A 12 58.01 -48.16 1.68
C PHE A 12 57.02 -47.52 2.66
N LYS A 13 57.51 -46.99 3.78
CA LYS A 13 56.67 -46.29 4.77
C LYS A 13 56.10 -44.97 4.25
N LEU A 14 56.88 -44.22 3.46
CA LEU A 14 56.42 -42.95 2.87
C LEU A 14 55.33 -43.16 1.80
N ARG A 15 55.47 -44.20 0.97
CA ARG A 15 54.45 -44.56 -0.05
C ARG A 15 53.15 -45.05 0.58
N LEU A 16 53.24 -45.82 1.66
CA LEU A 16 52.07 -46.26 2.42
C LEU A 16 51.36 -45.07 3.08
N LEU A 17 52.13 -44.13 3.66
CA LEU A 17 51.57 -42.92 4.29
C LEU A 17 50.89 -42.00 3.27
N LEU A 18 51.51 -41.78 2.10
CA LEU A 18 50.89 -41.02 1.00
C LEU A 18 49.64 -41.71 0.45
N GLY A 19 49.66 -43.03 0.32
CA GLY A 19 48.49 -43.81 -0.12
C GLY A 19 47.31 -43.66 0.85
N VAL A 20 47.56 -43.74 2.15
CA VAL A 20 46.53 -43.54 3.18
C VAL A 20 46.00 -42.10 3.16
N LEU A 21 46.88 -41.10 3.07
CA LEU A 21 46.47 -39.69 2.97
C LEU A 21 45.65 -39.39 1.72
N LEU A 22 46.02 -39.96 0.57
CA LEU A 22 45.25 -39.82 -0.68
C LEU A 22 43.89 -40.53 -0.60
N CYS A 23 43.80 -41.67 0.08
CA CYS A 23 42.52 -42.32 0.37
C CYS A 23 41.63 -41.45 1.28
N PHE A 24 42.18 -40.85 2.34
CA PHE A 24 41.41 -39.94 3.20
C PHE A 24 41.01 -38.65 2.48
N ALA A 25 41.87 -38.11 1.60
CA ALA A 25 41.54 -36.96 0.75
C ALA A 25 40.44 -37.30 -0.26
N GLY A 26 40.49 -38.48 -0.89
CA GLY A 26 39.44 -38.95 -1.80
C GLY A 26 38.11 -39.15 -1.10
N ILE A 27 38.11 -39.75 0.10
CA ILE A 27 36.89 -39.94 0.91
C ILE A 27 36.30 -38.61 1.38
N THR A 28 37.14 -37.64 1.78
CA THR A 28 36.66 -36.29 2.16
C THR A 28 36.11 -35.52 0.97
N ILE A 29 36.70 -35.63 -0.21
CA ILE A 29 36.15 -35.02 -1.44
C ILE A 29 34.80 -35.66 -1.80
N VAL A 30 34.66 -36.99 -1.70
CA VAL A 30 33.37 -37.67 -1.97
C VAL A 30 32.31 -37.32 -0.92
N LEU A 31 32.68 -37.15 0.35
CA LEU A 31 31.78 -36.69 1.41
C LEU A 31 31.36 -35.22 1.23
N LEU A 32 32.24 -34.36 0.73
CA LEU A 32 31.96 -32.95 0.47
C LEU A 32 31.28 -32.70 -0.89
N ALA A 33 31.40 -33.62 -1.83
CA ALA A 33 30.79 -33.57 -3.16
C ALA A 33 29.45 -34.32 -3.25
N GLN A 34 28.92 -34.84 -2.12
CA GLN A 34 27.54 -35.29 -2.11
C GLN A 34 26.64 -34.12 -2.51
N PRO A 35 25.80 -34.25 -3.54
CA PRO A 35 24.80 -33.24 -3.81
C PRO A 35 24.00 -33.10 -2.52
N ARG A 36 24.00 -31.90 -1.94
CA ARG A 36 23.01 -31.55 -0.92
C ARG A 36 21.68 -31.65 -1.64
N THR A 37 21.05 -32.83 -1.60
CA THR A 37 19.61 -32.93 -1.72
C THR A 37 19.11 -31.88 -0.74
N PRO A 38 18.38 -30.85 -1.20
CA PRO A 38 17.70 -29.97 -0.28
C PRO A 38 16.97 -30.92 0.65
N SER A 39 17.36 -30.92 1.94
CA SER A 39 16.50 -31.50 2.96
C SER A 39 15.15 -30.89 2.63
N GLY A 40 14.18 -31.73 2.28
CA GLY A 40 12.83 -31.28 2.08
C GLY A 40 12.41 -30.62 3.37
N GLN A 41 12.65 -29.31 3.49
CA GLN A 41 11.76 -28.44 4.18
C GLN A 41 10.45 -28.77 3.48
N SER A 42 9.60 -29.52 4.19
CA SER A 42 8.16 -29.36 4.00
C SER A 42 8.00 -27.86 3.85
N GLY A 43 7.69 -27.41 2.62
CA GLY A 43 7.49 -25.99 2.40
C GLY A 43 6.51 -25.59 3.48
N ASN A 44 6.95 -24.76 4.43
CA ASN A 44 6.02 -24.00 5.22
C ASN A 44 5.35 -23.12 4.18
N SER A 45 4.32 -23.66 3.54
CA SER A 45 3.37 -22.91 2.74
C SER A 45 2.84 -21.90 3.74
N GLN A 46 3.40 -20.70 3.71
CA GLN A 46 2.87 -19.56 4.44
C GLN A 46 1.36 -19.58 4.17
N PRO A 47 0.51 -19.72 5.20
CA PRO A 47 -0.92 -19.78 4.96
C PRO A 47 -1.36 -18.63 4.06
N ILE A 48 -1.87 -18.98 2.88
CA ILE A 48 -2.31 -18.01 1.89
C ILE A 48 -3.57 -17.36 2.46
N VAL A 49 -3.49 -16.08 2.80
CA VAL A 49 -4.67 -15.29 3.14
C VAL A 49 -5.47 -15.12 1.86
N GLN A 50 -6.60 -15.82 1.76
CA GLN A 50 -7.53 -15.64 0.67
C GLN A 50 -8.50 -14.51 1.01
N ALA A 51 -8.36 -13.39 0.30
CA ALA A 51 -9.33 -12.32 0.39
C ALA A 51 -10.68 -12.79 -0.18
N GLN A 52 -11.76 -12.45 0.51
CA GLN A 52 -13.13 -12.76 0.12
C GLN A 52 -13.60 -11.73 -0.90
N PHE A 53 -13.99 -12.17 -2.09
CA PHE A 53 -14.59 -11.29 -3.08
C PHE A 53 -15.93 -10.75 -2.57
N ARG A 54 -16.06 -9.42 -2.48
CA ARG A 54 -17.29 -8.73 -2.05
C ARG A 54 -18.22 -8.36 -3.20
N GLY A 55 -17.83 -8.64 -4.44
CA GLY A 55 -18.58 -8.23 -5.62
C GLY A 55 -18.16 -6.86 -6.15
N VAL A 56 -19.05 -6.29 -6.96
CA VAL A 56 -18.94 -4.93 -7.50
C VAL A 56 -19.61 -3.96 -6.53
N LEU A 57 -18.90 -2.91 -6.12
CA LEU A 57 -19.42 -1.87 -5.24
C LEU A 57 -20.36 -0.93 -6.01
N PRO A 58 -21.49 -0.52 -5.43
CA PRO A 58 -22.43 0.37 -6.11
C PRO A 58 -21.98 1.83 -6.00
N VAL A 59 -21.97 2.53 -7.13
CA VAL A 59 -21.96 3.99 -7.16
C VAL A 59 -23.39 4.49 -6.95
N VAL A 60 -23.67 5.06 -5.78
CA VAL A 60 -25.02 5.53 -5.46
C VAL A 60 -25.32 6.90 -6.03
N LYS A 61 -24.27 7.63 -6.42
CA LYS A 61 -24.39 8.98 -6.97
C LYS A 61 -23.17 9.37 -7.79
N PHE A 62 -23.44 10.06 -8.88
CA PHE A 62 -22.44 10.65 -9.76
C PHE A 62 -22.89 12.04 -10.22
N ASP A 63 -21.94 12.96 -10.38
CA ASP A 63 -22.11 14.14 -11.21
C ASP A 63 -20.77 14.70 -11.72
N ILE A 64 -20.86 15.81 -12.45
CA ILE A 64 -19.71 16.63 -12.84
C ILE A 64 -19.76 17.92 -12.03
N SER A 65 -18.69 18.25 -11.33
CA SER A 65 -18.61 19.49 -10.54
C SER A 65 -18.51 20.73 -11.45
N PRO A 66 -18.97 21.91 -10.99
CA PRO A 66 -18.45 23.16 -11.53
C PRO A 66 -16.92 23.21 -11.34
N PRO A 67 -16.20 24.07 -12.09
CA PRO A 67 -14.77 24.26 -11.86
C PRO A 67 -14.50 24.67 -10.41
N LEU A 68 -13.58 23.99 -9.73
CA LEU A 68 -13.30 24.24 -8.33
C LEU A 68 -12.92 25.70 -8.05
N ARG A 69 -12.20 26.34 -8.98
CA ARG A 69 -11.85 27.77 -8.89
C ARG A 69 -13.06 28.71 -8.78
N ASP A 70 -14.21 28.29 -9.29
CA ASP A 70 -15.46 29.08 -9.28
C ASP A 70 -16.34 28.73 -8.06
N MET A 71 -15.97 27.69 -7.31
CA MET A 71 -16.69 27.26 -6.11
C MET A 71 -16.26 28.12 -4.92
N LYS A 72 -17.24 28.56 -4.11
CA LYS A 72 -16.95 29.24 -2.85
C LYS A 72 -16.31 28.23 -1.88
N PRO A 73 -15.08 28.46 -1.41
CA PRO A 73 -14.45 27.59 -0.42
C PRO A 73 -15.29 27.52 0.87
N LEU A 74 -15.59 26.32 1.35
CA LEU A 74 -16.14 26.14 2.67
C LEU A 74 -15.03 26.34 3.71
N PRO A 75 -15.31 27.03 4.83
CA PRO A 75 -14.29 27.30 5.84
C PRO A 75 -13.81 25.98 6.43
N ALA A 76 -12.49 25.76 6.42
CA ALA A 76 -11.87 24.72 7.23
C ALA A 76 -12.18 25.03 8.70
N LYS A 77 -12.96 24.18 9.38
CA LYS A 77 -13.23 24.37 10.80
C LYS A 77 -11.98 24.00 11.60
N GLY A 78 -11.53 24.92 12.45
CA GLY A 78 -10.64 24.56 13.54
C GLY A 78 -11.43 23.79 14.59
N CYS A 79 -11.19 22.48 14.69
CA CYS A 79 -11.71 21.66 15.78
C CYS A 79 -10.71 20.57 16.11
N THR A 80 -10.19 20.57 17.35
CA THR A 80 -9.34 19.50 17.84
C THR A 80 -10.16 18.21 17.92
N LEU A 81 -10.05 17.39 16.87
CA LEU A 81 -10.52 16.01 16.86
C LEU A 81 -9.33 15.12 17.19
N ARG A 82 -9.57 14.10 18.00
CA ARG A 82 -8.56 13.09 18.29
C ARG A 82 -9.13 11.76 17.85
N GLU A 83 -8.56 11.21 16.80
CA GLU A 83 -8.71 9.82 16.44
C GLU A 83 -7.88 9.07 17.48
N ASN A 84 -8.55 8.26 18.31
CA ASN A 84 -7.85 7.43 19.28
C ASN A 84 -7.35 6.17 18.57
N GLU A 85 -6.53 6.32 17.51
CA GLU A 85 -5.99 5.20 16.72
C GLU A 85 -5.30 4.17 17.63
N ASP A 86 -4.63 4.62 18.70
CA ASP A 86 -4.00 3.76 19.73
C ASP A 86 -4.98 2.80 20.44
N ARG A 87 -6.30 3.02 20.33
CA ARG A 87 -7.35 2.16 20.91
C ARG A 87 -7.89 1.14 19.91
N GLU A 88 -7.46 1.16 18.66
CA GLU A 88 -7.67 0.08 17.71
C GLU A 88 -6.83 -1.11 18.15
N ILE A 89 -7.34 -1.84 19.15
CA ILE A 89 -6.72 -3.05 19.65
C ILE A 89 -6.86 -4.09 18.53
N MET A 90 -5.84 -4.19 17.68
CA MET A 90 -5.67 -5.39 16.88
C MET A 90 -5.53 -6.57 17.85
N PRO A 91 -6.32 -7.64 17.68
CA PRO A 91 -6.23 -8.79 18.58
C PRO A 91 -4.80 -9.32 18.56
N PRO A 92 -4.21 -9.60 19.74
CA PRO A 92 -2.85 -10.12 19.81
C PRO A 92 -2.77 -11.44 19.05
N LEU A 93 -1.63 -11.69 18.39
CA LEU A 93 -1.36 -12.97 17.74
C LEU A 93 -1.58 -14.12 18.71
N ALA A 94 -2.24 -15.18 18.25
CA ALA A 94 -2.55 -16.34 19.08
C ALA A 94 -1.28 -17.15 19.47
N ALA A 95 -0.20 -17.02 18.69
CA ALA A 95 1.10 -17.62 18.95
C ALA A 95 2.22 -16.96 18.12
N PRO A 96 3.50 -17.06 18.52
CA PRO A 96 4.64 -16.71 17.67
C PRO A 96 4.63 -17.55 16.38
N LEU A 97 4.74 -16.90 15.21
CA LEU A 97 4.58 -17.54 13.89
C LEU A 97 5.82 -18.30 13.38
N GLY A 98 6.80 -18.54 14.26
CA GLY A 98 8.01 -19.28 13.94
C GLY A 98 9.27 -18.59 14.47
N PRO A 99 10.44 -19.19 14.23
CA PRO A 99 11.71 -18.57 14.59
C PRO A 99 11.90 -17.27 13.81
N VAL A 100 12.43 -16.24 14.46
CA VAL A 100 12.93 -15.03 13.77
C VAL A 100 14.05 -15.47 12.83
N VAL A 101 13.77 -15.48 11.53
CA VAL A 101 14.76 -15.82 10.51
C VAL A 101 15.53 -14.54 10.16
N PRO A 102 16.87 -14.53 10.21
CA PRO A 102 17.65 -13.39 9.73
C PRO A 102 17.31 -13.12 8.26
N ASP A 103 16.90 -11.89 7.95
CA ASP A 103 16.67 -11.46 6.57
C ASP A 103 18.00 -11.55 5.78
N PRO A 104 18.11 -12.47 4.78
CA PRO A 104 19.34 -12.64 4.03
C PRO A 104 19.66 -11.46 3.11
N VAL A 105 18.69 -10.59 2.82
CA VAL A 105 18.83 -9.40 1.97
C VAL A 105 18.82 -8.10 2.76
N VAL A 106 18.96 -8.17 4.09
CA VAL A 106 19.03 -6.98 4.94
C VAL A 106 20.13 -6.04 4.44
N GLN A 107 19.75 -4.78 4.20
CA GLN A 107 20.70 -3.75 3.80
C GLN A 107 21.61 -3.42 4.99
N ARG A 108 22.89 -3.82 4.90
CA ARG A 108 23.89 -3.61 5.98
C ARG A 108 24.70 -2.33 5.84
N VAL A 109 24.66 -1.72 4.66
CA VAL A 109 25.45 -0.53 4.33
C VAL A 109 24.51 0.47 3.67
N LEU A 110 24.64 1.74 4.05
CA LEU A 110 23.91 2.81 3.39
C LEU A 110 24.25 2.79 1.89
N GLY A 111 23.24 2.76 1.03
CA GLY A 111 23.43 2.92 -0.40
C GLY A 111 24.03 4.30 -0.71
N LYS A 112 24.59 4.48 -1.92
CA LYS A 112 24.99 5.81 -2.37
C LYS A 112 23.77 6.72 -2.33
N ILE A 113 23.81 7.78 -1.53
CA ILE A 113 22.75 8.80 -1.49
C ILE A 113 22.77 9.48 -2.87
N GLY A 114 21.81 9.11 -3.71
CA GLY A 114 21.66 9.61 -5.08
C GLY A 114 20.52 10.60 -5.25
N ILE A 115 19.84 10.97 -4.16
CA ILE A 115 18.72 11.92 -4.20
C ILE A 115 19.30 13.35 -4.26
N PRO A 116 19.00 14.15 -5.29
CA PRO A 116 19.45 15.53 -5.38
C PRO A 116 18.83 16.40 -4.28
N ALA A 117 19.46 17.52 -3.95
CA ALA A 117 18.85 18.51 -3.08
C ALA A 117 17.54 19.05 -3.69
N PRO A 118 16.53 19.41 -2.88
CA PRO A 118 15.31 20.01 -3.38
C PRO A 118 15.60 21.23 -4.25
N ILE A 119 14.98 21.31 -5.43
CA ILE A 119 15.07 22.50 -6.30
C ILE A 119 14.38 23.70 -5.64
N ILE A 120 13.28 23.42 -4.93
CA ILE A 120 12.48 24.39 -4.18
C ILE A 120 11.89 23.71 -2.94
N SER A 121 11.61 24.49 -1.91
CA SER A 121 10.89 24.04 -0.71
C SER A 121 9.96 25.16 -0.25
N PHE A 122 8.75 24.80 0.15
CA PHE A 122 7.76 25.69 0.72
C PHE A 122 6.87 24.91 1.69
N ASP A 123 6.22 25.61 2.61
CA ASP A 123 5.33 24.99 3.57
C ASP A 123 4.02 24.55 2.90
N GLY A 124 3.62 23.30 3.15
CA GLY A 124 2.31 22.78 2.75
C GLY A 124 1.18 23.28 3.66
N ASN A 125 0.03 22.63 3.58
CA ASN A 125 -1.08 22.93 4.49
C ASN A 125 -0.72 22.58 5.95
N SER A 126 -0.95 23.50 6.87
CA SER A 126 -0.82 23.27 8.32
C SER A 126 -2.00 22.45 8.85
N ASN A 127 -1.86 21.77 9.99
CA ASN A 127 -2.96 21.09 10.67
C ASN A 127 -4.00 22.08 11.24
N LEU A 128 -4.87 22.62 10.38
CA LEU A 128 -5.86 23.64 10.74
C LEU A 128 -6.97 23.13 11.66
N CYS A 129 -7.30 21.83 11.58
CA CYS A 129 -8.24 21.24 12.54
C CYS A 129 -7.58 21.06 13.91
N GLY A 130 -6.27 20.85 14.00
CA GLY A 130 -5.67 20.35 15.24
C GLY A 130 -6.02 18.87 15.45
N CYS A 131 -6.24 18.13 14.34
CA CYS A 131 -6.50 16.71 14.37
C CYS A 131 -5.27 15.95 14.90
N SER A 132 -5.49 14.86 15.61
CA SER A 132 -4.44 13.95 16.05
C SER A 132 -4.88 12.50 15.76
N PRO A 133 -4.25 11.81 14.78
CA PRO A 133 -3.21 12.32 13.89
C PRO A 133 -3.70 13.40 12.91
N PRO A 134 -2.78 14.12 12.23
CA PRO A 134 -3.14 15.11 11.23
C PRO A 134 -3.44 14.53 9.83
N ASP A 135 -3.08 13.27 9.59
CA ASP A 135 -3.20 12.53 8.33
C ASP A 135 -2.94 13.34 7.06
N PRO A 136 -1.71 13.89 6.93
CA PRO A 136 -1.32 14.64 5.75
C PRO A 136 -1.09 13.69 4.57
N ASN A 137 -1.72 14.01 3.44
CA ASN A 137 -1.56 13.34 2.17
C ASN A 137 -1.33 14.39 1.07
N GLY A 138 -0.60 14.06 0.02
CA GLY A 138 -0.38 14.98 -1.08
C GLY A 138 0.31 14.35 -2.26
N ALA A 139 0.06 14.93 -3.44
CA ALA A 139 0.70 14.53 -4.68
C ALA A 139 1.21 15.75 -5.45
N VAL A 140 2.22 15.49 -6.27
CA VAL A 140 2.96 16.50 -7.01
C VAL A 140 2.79 16.23 -8.51
N GLY A 141 2.06 17.11 -9.19
CA GLY A 141 1.92 17.09 -10.64
C GLY A 141 2.94 18.01 -11.33
N PRO A 142 2.85 18.13 -12.67
CA PRO A 142 3.72 18.98 -13.47
C PRO A 142 3.63 20.46 -13.08
N ASN A 143 2.40 20.94 -12.82
CA ASN A 143 2.11 22.36 -12.61
C ASN A 143 1.61 22.69 -11.20
N HIS A 144 1.14 21.69 -10.45
CA HIS A 144 0.46 21.88 -9.18
C HIS A 144 0.99 20.92 -8.10
N VAL A 145 0.81 21.32 -6.85
CA VAL A 145 0.97 20.48 -5.67
C VAL A 145 -0.37 20.51 -4.94
N VAL A 146 -0.95 19.35 -4.69
CA VAL A 146 -2.21 19.23 -3.94
C VAL A 146 -1.91 18.54 -2.63
N THR A 147 -2.38 19.12 -1.53
CA THR A 147 -2.20 18.57 -0.19
C THR A 147 -3.54 18.55 0.54
N MET A 148 -3.85 17.45 1.21
CA MET A 148 -5.01 17.27 2.07
C MET A 148 -4.52 16.85 3.46
N SER A 149 -5.15 17.32 4.53
CA SER A 149 -4.86 16.90 5.90
C SER A 149 -6.17 16.83 6.66
N ASN A 150 -6.55 15.61 6.99
CA ASN A 150 -7.84 15.25 7.57
C ASN A 150 -9.00 16.05 6.99
N LEU A 151 -9.39 17.17 7.61
CA LEU A 151 -10.60 17.91 7.28
C LEU A 151 -10.47 19.01 6.21
N HIS A 152 -9.29 19.23 5.64
CA HIS A 152 -9.07 20.34 4.71
C HIS A 152 -7.99 20.07 3.68
N PHE A 153 -8.03 20.84 2.59
CA PHE A 153 -7.07 20.76 1.51
C PHE A 153 -6.63 22.12 1.00
N GLN A 154 -5.51 22.11 0.28
CA GLN A 154 -4.95 23.27 -0.38
C GLN A 154 -4.26 22.88 -1.68
N ILE A 155 -4.33 23.76 -2.68
CA ILE A 155 -3.71 23.59 -3.99
C ILE A 155 -2.70 24.71 -4.18
N PHE A 156 -1.46 24.34 -4.50
CA PHE A 156 -0.36 25.25 -4.75
C PHE A 156 0.14 25.13 -6.18
N ASN A 157 0.78 26.19 -6.69
CA ASN A 157 1.65 26.07 -7.84
C ASN A 157 3.01 25.47 -7.42
N LYS A 158 3.90 25.21 -8.40
CA LYS A 158 5.25 24.66 -8.14
C LYS A 158 6.19 25.59 -7.35
N THR A 159 5.83 26.86 -7.17
CA THR A 159 6.61 27.83 -6.37
C THR A 159 6.07 28.02 -4.96
N GLY A 160 5.03 27.27 -4.56
CA GLY A 160 4.43 27.36 -3.23
C GLY A 160 3.37 28.45 -3.05
N GLN A 161 2.94 29.10 -4.13
CA GLN A 161 1.82 30.03 -4.06
C GLN A 161 0.51 29.26 -3.98
N SER A 162 -0.30 29.55 -2.97
CA SER A 162 -1.67 29.03 -2.87
C SER A 162 -2.52 29.52 -4.05
N LEU A 163 -3.12 28.58 -4.76
CA LEU A 163 -4.05 28.83 -5.86
C LEU A 163 -5.50 28.58 -5.44
N PHE A 164 -5.73 27.64 -4.53
CA PHE A 164 -7.04 27.38 -3.94
C PHE A 164 -6.88 26.87 -2.51
N GLY A 165 -7.80 27.27 -1.63
CA GLY A 165 -7.79 26.89 -0.23
C GLY A 165 -6.88 27.76 0.66
N PRO A 166 -6.74 27.40 1.96
CA PRO A 166 -7.26 26.18 2.57
C PRO A 166 -8.80 26.13 2.59
N ALA A 167 -9.37 24.98 2.26
CA ALA A 167 -10.81 24.77 2.19
C ALA A 167 -11.17 23.42 2.83
N ALA A 168 -12.36 23.29 3.42
CA ALA A 168 -12.83 21.99 3.90
C ALA A 168 -12.92 20.98 2.72
N ASN A 169 -12.61 19.70 2.92
CA ASN A 169 -12.61 18.69 1.86
C ASN A 169 -13.95 18.59 1.15
N ASN A 170 -15.05 18.63 1.91
CA ASN A 170 -16.40 18.60 1.36
C ASN A 170 -16.75 19.81 0.47
N THR A 171 -15.87 20.82 0.36
CA THR A 171 -15.94 21.83 -0.70
C THR A 171 -15.95 21.16 -2.07
N LEU A 172 -15.15 20.11 -2.31
CA LEU A 172 -15.10 19.36 -3.57
C LEU A 172 -16.49 18.81 -3.96
N TRP A 173 -17.34 18.47 -2.98
CA TRP A 173 -18.70 17.96 -3.17
C TRP A 173 -19.79 19.01 -2.95
N SER A 174 -19.48 20.31 -2.97
CA SER A 174 -20.53 21.33 -2.91
C SER A 174 -21.49 21.21 -4.10
N GLY A 175 -22.80 21.24 -3.82
CA GLY A 175 -23.85 21.04 -4.82
C GLY A 175 -24.06 19.59 -5.26
N PHE A 176 -23.29 18.63 -4.73
CA PHE A 176 -23.48 17.20 -5.01
C PHE A 176 -24.79 16.72 -4.39
N GLY A 177 -24.99 16.91 -3.09
CA GLY A 177 -26.09 16.37 -2.28
C GLY A 177 -25.75 15.01 -1.66
N GLY A 178 -26.44 14.65 -0.57
CA GLY A 178 -26.12 13.45 0.21
C GLY A 178 -24.83 13.58 1.04
N ASP A 179 -24.38 12.46 1.59
CA ASP A 179 -23.38 12.46 2.67
C ASP A 179 -22.01 12.98 2.25
N CYS A 180 -21.56 12.70 1.02
CA CYS A 180 -20.29 13.27 0.51
C CYS A 180 -20.26 14.80 0.49
N GLN A 181 -21.43 15.46 0.42
CA GLN A 181 -21.51 16.92 0.54
C GLN A 181 -21.57 17.37 2.00
N THR A 182 -22.35 16.69 2.83
CA THR A 182 -22.69 17.17 4.18
C THR A 182 -21.71 16.71 5.26
N ASP A 183 -21.03 15.59 5.03
CA ASP A 183 -20.03 15.03 5.93
C ASP A 183 -18.62 15.43 5.46
N ASN A 184 -17.80 15.84 6.41
CA ASN A 184 -16.41 16.23 6.19
C ASN A 184 -15.60 15.51 7.25
N ALA A 185 -15.37 14.23 7.00
CA ALA A 185 -14.97 13.29 8.03
C ALA A 185 -13.46 13.04 8.06
N GLY A 186 -12.79 13.16 6.91
CA GLY A 186 -11.34 13.20 6.84
C GLY A 186 -10.73 12.02 6.11
N ASP A 187 -9.52 11.68 6.55
CA ASP A 187 -8.70 10.58 6.05
C ASP A 187 -8.51 10.57 4.51
N PRO A 188 -7.97 11.67 3.95
CA PRO A 188 -7.97 11.87 2.52
C PRO A 188 -6.83 11.13 1.81
N VAL A 189 -7.10 10.73 0.56
CA VAL A 189 -6.07 10.26 -0.37
C VAL A 189 -5.94 11.24 -1.53
N VAL A 190 -4.70 11.63 -1.85
CA VAL A 190 -4.35 12.48 -2.99
C VAL A 190 -3.43 11.70 -3.91
N LEU A 191 -3.87 11.45 -5.14
CA LEU A 191 -3.04 10.84 -6.18
C LEU A 191 -2.96 11.76 -7.40
N TYR A 192 -1.82 11.70 -8.07
CA TYR A 192 -1.65 12.27 -9.41
C TYR A 192 -1.30 11.14 -10.38
N ASP A 193 -2.25 10.85 -11.27
CA ASP A 193 -2.07 9.90 -12.35
C ASP A 193 -1.26 10.52 -13.48
N GLN A 194 0.04 10.30 -13.42
CA GLN A 194 1.01 10.75 -14.44
C GLN A 194 0.81 10.12 -15.82
N LEU A 195 0.08 8.99 -15.94
CA LEU A 195 -0.18 8.36 -17.24
C LEU A 195 -1.36 9.01 -17.98
N ALA A 196 -2.33 9.57 -17.25
CA ALA A 196 -3.46 10.31 -17.82
C ALA A 196 -3.37 11.83 -17.64
N ASP A 197 -2.41 12.31 -16.86
CA ASP A 197 -2.31 13.71 -16.45
C ASP A 197 -3.58 14.16 -15.71
N ARG A 198 -3.95 13.43 -14.64
CA ARG A 198 -5.19 13.63 -13.86
C ARG A 198 -4.96 13.53 -12.35
N TRP A 199 -5.83 14.20 -11.60
CA TRP A 199 -5.85 14.20 -10.14
C TRP A 199 -6.99 13.32 -9.61
N ILE A 200 -6.73 12.60 -8.54
CA ILE A 200 -7.71 11.80 -7.81
C ILE A 200 -7.65 12.22 -6.35
N LEU A 201 -8.76 12.74 -5.84
CA LEU A 201 -8.89 13.24 -4.48
C LEU A 201 -10.03 12.47 -3.81
N THR A 202 -9.80 11.95 -2.61
CA THR A 202 -10.82 11.19 -1.89
C THR A 202 -10.94 11.61 -0.42
N GLN A 203 -12.07 11.24 0.18
CA GLN A 203 -12.31 11.19 1.62
C GLN A 203 -13.44 10.18 1.89
N PHE A 204 -13.54 9.67 3.10
CA PHE A 204 -14.71 8.88 3.51
C PHE A 204 -15.84 9.73 4.11
N THR A 205 -16.99 9.09 4.35
CA THR A 205 -18.02 9.55 5.29
C THR A 205 -18.00 8.69 6.56
N SER A 206 -18.36 9.28 7.71
CA SER A 206 -18.30 8.61 9.02
C SER A 206 -19.64 8.56 9.76
N SER A 207 -20.67 9.26 9.27
CA SER A 207 -21.94 9.40 9.99
C SER A 207 -22.81 8.13 10.04
N GLY A 208 -22.63 7.18 9.11
CA GLY A 208 -23.39 5.93 9.04
C GLY A 208 -24.92 6.11 8.87
N PRO A 209 -25.71 5.02 8.85
CA PRO A 209 -25.31 3.61 8.95
C PRO A 209 -24.74 3.05 7.63
N THR A 210 -24.89 3.78 6.53
CA THR A 210 -24.22 3.50 5.26
C THR A 210 -23.05 4.45 5.11
N TYR A 211 -21.89 3.90 4.75
CA TYR A 211 -20.66 4.67 4.57
C TYR A 211 -20.30 4.75 3.09
N PHE A 212 -19.54 5.77 2.75
CA PHE A 212 -19.12 6.05 1.38
C PHE A 212 -17.64 6.40 1.33
N GLU A 213 -16.97 5.91 0.29
CA GLU A 213 -15.75 6.53 -0.20
C GLU A 213 -16.16 7.55 -1.27
N CYS A 214 -15.89 8.82 -1.01
CA CYS A 214 -16.17 9.93 -1.90
C CYS A 214 -14.95 10.15 -2.79
N VAL A 215 -15.09 9.93 -4.11
CA VAL A 215 -13.97 10.03 -5.07
C VAL A 215 -14.21 11.17 -6.05
N ALA A 216 -13.21 12.02 -6.24
CA ALA A 216 -13.21 13.09 -7.24
C ALA A 216 -12.04 12.90 -8.20
N VAL A 217 -12.34 12.67 -9.48
CA VAL A 217 -11.33 12.55 -10.55
C VAL A 217 -11.38 13.79 -11.43
N SER A 218 -10.27 14.52 -11.58
CA SER A 218 -10.25 15.75 -12.38
C SER A 218 -10.52 15.45 -13.86
N GLN A 219 -11.12 16.40 -14.59
CA GLN A 219 -11.34 16.25 -16.04
C GLN A 219 -10.08 16.56 -16.87
N THR A 220 -9.17 17.36 -16.31
CA THR A 220 -7.92 17.79 -16.92
C THR A 220 -6.78 17.73 -15.89
N ASN A 221 -5.60 18.18 -16.27
CA ASN A 221 -4.45 18.28 -15.38
C ASN A 221 -4.47 19.47 -14.41
N ASP A 222 -5.51 20.28 -14.48
CA ASP A 222 -5.73 21.41 -13.61
C ASP A 222 -6.64 20.99 -12.45
N PRO A 223 -6.10 20.85 -11.21
CA PRO A 223 -6.88 20.43 -10.05
C PRO A 223 -7.83 21.54 -9.56
N THR A 224 -7.81 22.73 -10.15
CA THR A 224 -8.79 23.80 -9.90
C THR A 224 -9.94 23.80 -10.92
N GLY A 225 -9.95 22.82 -11.84
CA GLY A 225 -10.99 22.59 -12.84
C GLY A 225 -12.18 21.79 -12.31
N SER A 226 -12.94 21.20 -13.24
CA SER A 226 -14.08 20.32 -12.92
C SER A 226 -13.64 18.89 -12.63
N PHE A 227 -14.45 18.19 -11.83
CA PHE A 227 -14.23 16.81 -11.41
C PHE A 227 -15.43 15.92 -11.75
N PHE A 228 -15.14 14.67 -12.12
CA PHE A 228 -16.09 13.56 -12.04
C PHE A 228 -16.17 13.12 -10.57
N ARG A 229 -17.34 13.27 -9.94
CA ARG A 229 -17.53 13.00 -8.51
C ARG A 229 -18.39 11.77 -8.32
N TYR A 230 -17.95 10.88 -7.43
CA TYR A 230 -18.58 9.62 -7.12
C TYR A 230 -18.83 9.50 -5.62
N ALA A 231 -19.99 8.94 -5.25
CA ALA A 231 -20.19 8.34 -3.93
C ALA A 231 -20.25 6.83 -4.10
N ILE A 232 -19.17 6.15 -3.69
CA ILE A 232 -19.05 4.70 -3.77
C ILE A 232 -19.47 4.14 -2.41
N SER A 233 -20.54 3.34 -2.36
CA SER A 233 -20.98 2.78 -1.07
C SER A 233 -20.12 1.59 -0.66
N THR A 234 -19.66 1.61 0.59
CA THR A 234 -19.01 0.47 1.26
C THR A 234 -19.99 -0.33 2.11
N GLY A 235 -21.29 0.02 2.03
CA GLY A 235 -22.36 -0.57 2.80
C GLY A 235 -22.27 -0.17 4.27
N ASN A 236 -22.42 -1.15 5.16
CA ASN A 236 -22.38 -0.92 6.60
C ASN A 236 -20.96 -1.02 7.18
N ASN A 237 -19.95 -1.23 6.33
CA ASN A 237 -18.57 -1.19 6.78
C ASN A 237 -18.02 0.21 6.59
N PHE A 238 -17.56 0.81 7.69
CA PHE A 238 -16.85 2.06 7.68
C PHE A 238 -15.44 1.82 7.09
N PRO A 239 -15.06 2.55 6.02
CA PRO A 239 -13.81 2.34 5.28
C PRO A 239 -12.67 3.22 5.83
N ASP A 240 -12.25 2.91 7.04
CA ASP A 240 -11.29 3.74 7.78
C ASP A 240 -9.87 3.63 7.23
N TYR A 241 -9.04 4.63 7.52
CA TYR A 241 -7.62 4.67 7.19
C TYR A 241 -7.27 4.36 5.72
N PRO A 242 -7.98 4.94 4.73
CA PRO A 242 -7.79 4.59 3.35
C PRO A 242 -6.37 4.88 2.86
N LYS A 243 -5.89 4.02 1.97
CA LYS A 243 -4.63 4.21 1.21
C LYS A 243 -4.94 3.98 -0.25
N GLY A 244 -4.20 4.63 -1.15
CA GLY A 244 -4.44 4.53 -2.58
C GLY A 244 -3.17 4.49 -3.41
N GLY A 245 -3.28 3.98 -4.62
CA GLY A 245 -2.21 3.91 -5.60
C GLY A 245 -2.74 3.82 -7.03
N VAL A 246 -1.95 4.30 -7.98
CA VAL A 246 -2.24 4.28 -9.41
C VAL A 246 -1.59 3.04 -10.04
N TRP A 247 -2.34 2.30 -10.84
CA TRP A 247 -1.82 1.27 -11.73
C TRP A 247 -2.38 1.50 -13.15
N PRO A 248 -1.82 0.89 -14.22
CA PRO A 248 -2.29 1.12 -15.57
C PRO A 248 -3.77 0.76 -15.80
N ASP A 249 -4.33 -0.19 -15.05
CA ASP A 249 -5.68 -0.73 -15.25
C ASP A 249 -6.73 -0.16 -14.28
N ALA A 250 -6.35 0.18 -13.04
CA ALA A 250 -7.27 0.66 -12.01
C ALA A 250 -6.60 1.62 -11.04
N TYR A 251 -7.43 2.44 -10.38
CA TYR A 251 -7.06 3.09 -9.13
C TYR A 251 -7.34 2.10 -8.01
N TYR A 252 -6.30 1.76 -7.25
CA TYR A 252 -6.39 0.79 -6.16
C TYR A 252 -6.52 1.52 -4.84
N PHE A 253 -7.40 1.01 -3.97
CA PHE A 253 -7.57 1.52 -2.62
C PHE A 253 -7.56 0.38 -1.63
N SER A 254 -7.21 0.67 -0.39
CA SER A 254 -7.34 -0.23 0.76
C SER A 254 -7.85 0.54 1.96
N THR A 255 -8.48 -0.17 2.89
CA THR A 255 -9.11 0.38 4.09
C THR A 255 -8.98 -0.59 5.26
N ARG A 256 -9.16 -0.08 6.47
CA ARG A 256 -9.55 -0.87 7.65
C ARG A 256 -11.07 -0.90 7.70
N GLU A 257 -11.65 -2.09 7.69
CA GLU A 257 -13.09 -2.25 7.59
C GLU A 257 -13.72 -2.43 8.98
N PHE A 258 -14.62 -1.52 9.36
CA PHE A 258 -15.34 -1.60 10.61
C PHE A 258 -16.84 -1.81 10.40
N LEU A 259 -17.35 -3.00 10.72
CA LEU A 259 -18.77 -3.30 10.65
C LEU A 259 -19.55 -2.39 11.61
N ASN A 260 -20.53 -1.69 11.05
CA ASN A 260 -21.33 -0.66 11.70
C ASN A 260 -20.48 0.44 12.37
N GLY A 261 -19.27 0.70 11.87
CA GLY A 261 -18.36 1.74 12.37
C GLY A 261 -17.70 1.43 13.72
N SER A 262 -17.73 0.17 14.19
CA SER A 262 -17.17 -0.16 15.52
C SER A 262 -16.40 -1.47 15.58
N GLN A 263 -16.82 -2.51 14.86
CA GLN A 263 -16.16 -3.81 14.93
C GLN A 263 -15.21 -4.00 13.75
N PHE A 264 -13.90 -4.09 14.01
CA PHE A 264 -12.93 -4.43 12.96
C PHE A 264 -13.26 -5.81 12.36
N VAL A 265 -13.42 -5.86 11.04
CA VAL A 265 -13.75 -7.08 10.27
C VAL A 265 -12.73 -7.41 9.18
N GLY A 266 -11.63 -6.65 9.08
CA GLY A 266 -10.49 -6.97 8.22
C GLY A 266 -9.99 -5.77 7.44
N ALA A 267 -9.09 -6.05 6.49
CA ALA A 267 -8.63 -5.06 5.52
C ALA A 267 -9.46 -5.15 4.23
N GLY A 268 -10.05 -4.03 3.85
CA GLY A 268 -10.71 -3.87 2.56
C GLY A 268 -9.69 -3.57 1.48
N ALA A 269 -9.94 -4.03 0.27
CA ALA A 269 -9.12 -3.68 -0.87
C ALA A 269 -9.95 -3.65 -2.15
N TYR A 270 -9.72 -2.61 -2.94
CA TYR A 270 -10.62 -2.16 -3.98
C TYR A 270 -9.85 -1.81 -5.24
N ALA A 271 -10.48 -2.00 -6.40
CA ALA A 271 -9.97 -1.57 -7.69
C ALA A 271 -11.07 -0.88 -8.48
N LEU A 272 -10.96 0.43 -8.65
CA LEU A 272 -11.82 1.28 -9.48
C LEU A 272 -11.25 1.30 -10.91
N ASP A 273 -12.01 0.82 -11.89
CA ASP A 273 -11.58 0.81 -13.29
C ASP A 273 -11.17 2.22 -13.75
N ARG A 274 -9.88 2.35 -14.05
CA ARG A 274 -9.23 3.64 -14.31
C ARG A 274 -9.75 4.26 -15.59
N ALA A 275 -9.92 3.45 -16.65
CA ALA A 275 -10.39 3.94 -17.94
C ALA A 275 -11.82 4.48 -17.84
N GLN A 276 -12.70 3.80 -17.11
CA GLN A 276 -14.08 4.23 -16.90
C GLN A 276 -14.17 5.49 -16.04
N ALA A 277 -13.38 5.57 -14.96
CA ALA A 277 -13.32 6.74 -14.10
C ALA A 277 -12.79 7.98 -14.86
N LEU A 278 -11.72 7.82 -15.65
CA LEU A 278 -11.16 8.87 -16.49
C LEU A 278 -12.12 9.35 -17.59
N ALA A 279 -12.97 8.46 -18.10
CA ALA A 279 -14.00 8.78 -19.08
C ALA A 279 -15.24 9.44 -18.47
N GLY A 280 -15.32 9.57 -17.14
CA GLY A 280 -16.50 10.10 -16.46
C GLY A 280 -17.72 9.19 -16.59
N ASN A 281 -17.53 7.87 -16.67
CA ASN A 281 -18.64 6.92 -16.64
C ASN A 281 -19.39 7.11 -15.30
N PRO A 282 -20.73 7.32 -15.30
CA PRO A 282 -21.51 7.47 -14.07
C PRO A 282 -21.56 6.23 -13.17
N ASN A 283 -21.30 5.05 -13.74
CA ASN A 283 -21.27 3.78 -13.02
C ASN A 283 -20.00 2.99 -13.41
N PRO A 284 -18.81 3.47 -13.00
CA PRO A 284 -17.57 2.77 -13.25
C PRO A 284 -17.54 1.47 -12.45
N THR A 285 -16.86 0.47 -12.97
CA THR A 285 -16.69 -0.82 -12.28
C THR A 285 -15.73 -0.64 -11.12
N ILE A 286 -16.17 -0.94 -9.90
CA ILE A 286 -15.32 -1.04 -8.72
C ILE A 286 -15.48 -2.44 -8.14
N VAL A 287 -14.40 -3.21 -8.08
CA VAL A 287 -14.41 -4.52 -7.41
C VAL A 287 -13.85 -4.39 -6.01
N GLY A 288 -14.40 -5.15 -5.06
CA GLY A 288 -13.96 -5.15 -3.67
C GLY A 288 -13.62 -6.53 -3.15
N PHE A 289 -12.65 -6.59 -2.27
CA PHE A 289 -12.21 -7.78 -1.54
C PHE A 289 -12.09 -7.45 -0.05
N LEU A 290 -12.33 -8.44 0.80
CA LEU A 290 -12.11 -8.35 2.25
C LEU A 290 -11.10 -9.41 2.66
N ALA A 291 -9.96 -8.99 3.22
CA ALA A 291 -9.06 -9.88 3.92
C ALA A 291 -9.46 -9.90 5.41
N PRO A 292 -10.22 -10.91 5.88
CA PRO A 292 -10.65 -10.95 7.28
C PRO A 292 -9.46 -11.16 8.23
N PRO A 293 -9.58 -10.78 9.51
CA PRO A 293 -8.57 -11.07 10.51
C PRO A 293 -8.33 -12.57 10.60
N ASN A 294 -7.05 -12.97 10.63
CA ASN A 294 -6.66 -14.37 10.80
C ASN A 294 -5.83 -14.50 12.08
N PRO A 295 -6.11 -15.46 12.98
CA PRO A 295 -5.28 -15.68 14.18
C PRO A 295 -3.79 -15.90 13.90
N LEU A 296 -3.45 -16.31 12.67
CA LEU A 296 -2.08 -16.50 12.19
C LEU A 296 -1.49 -15.26 11.49
N TYR A 297 -2.29 -14.25 11.16
CA TYR A 297 -1.85 -13.04 10.48
C TYR A 297 -2.68 -11.85 10.94
N VAL A 298 -2.03 -10.94 11.65
CA VAL A 298 -2.53 -9.59 11.83
C VAL A 298 -2.00 -8.81 10.63
N VAL A 299 -2.86 -8.58 9.64
CA VAL A 299 -2.59 -7.55 8.61
C VAL A 299 -2.55 -6.25 9.40
N GLY A 300 -1.35 -5.72 9.71
CA GLY A 300 -1.11 -4.69 10.73
C GLY A 300 -1.90 -3.39 10.54
N ASP A 301 -1.22 -2.26 10.35
CA ASP A 301 -1.88 -0.95 10.21
C ASP A 301 -2.67 -0.77 8.90
N GLY A 302 -2.95 -1.86 8.17
CA GLY A 302 -3.68 -1.90 6.91
C GLY A 302 -2.87 -2.53 5.78
N LEU A 303 -3.36 -2.33 4.55
CA LEU A 303 -2.67 -2.71 3.32
C LEU A 303 -2.25 -1.45 2.57
N LEU A 304 -1.13 -1.50 1.86
CA LEU A 304 -0.67 -0.46 0.95
C LEU A 304 -0.67 -0.99 -0.49
N PRO A 305 -1.49 -0.45 -1.39
CA PRO A 305 -1.38 -0.79 -2.81
C PRO A 305 -0.05 -0.30 -3.38
N GLY A 306 0.45 -0.99 -4.40
CA GLY A 306 1.52 -0.46 -5.23
C GLY A 306 1.05 0.80 -5.96
N ASP A 307 1.93 1.80 -6.01
CA ASP A 307 1.73 3.02 -6.76
C ASP A 307 2.76 3.11 -7.89
N LEU A 308 2.29 3.43 -9.11
CA LEU A 308 3.13 3.50 -10.29
C LEU A 308 3.81 4.86 -10.39
N ASP A 309 5.10 4.86 -10.11
CA ASP A 309 5.96 6.03 -10.28
C ASP A 309 6.86 5.93 -11.53
N GLY A 310 6.90 7.02 -12.31
CA GLY A 310 7.76 7.16 -13.48
C GLY A 310 7.26 6.44 -14.74
N GLN A 311 7.98 6.57 -15.84
CA GLN A 311 7.50 6.16 -17.17
C GLN A 311 7.68 4.66 -17.49
N THR A 312 8.33 3.89 -16.60
CA THR A 312 8.55 2.46 -16.82
C THR A 312 7.30 1.70 -16.36
N LEU A 313 6.49 1.30 -17.32
CA LEU A 313 5.26 0.54 -17.03
C LEU A 313 5.59 -0.87 -16.51
N PRO A 314 4.74 -1.42 -15.62
CA PRO A 314 4.83 -2.84 -15.27
C PRO A 314 4.58 -3.71 -16.53
N PRO A 315 5.02 -4.98 -16.51
CA PRO A 315 4.74 -5.91 -17.60
C PRO A 315 3.23 -5.97 -17.91
N ASN A 316 2.90 -6.13 -19.19
CA ASN A 316 1.50 -6.18 -19.61
C ASN A 316 0.74 -7.32 -18.88
N GLY A 317 -0.41 -6.99 -18.29
CA GLY A 317 -1.19 -7.92 -17.47
C GLY A 317 -0.66 -8.14 -16.05
N SER A 318 0.37 -7.40 -15.61
CA SER A 318 0.82 -7.45 -14.22
C SER A 318 -0.31 -6.96 -13.29
N PRO A 319 -0.69 -7.73 -12.28
CA PRO A 319 -1.58 -7.25 -11.23
C PRO A 319 -0.91 -6.15 -10.41
N ASN A 320 -1.71 -5.38 -9.68
CA ASN A 320 -1.20 -4.57 -8.58
C ASN A 320 -1.00 -5.45 -7.33
N PHE A 321 0.02 -5.14 -6.55
CA PHE A 321 0.40 -5.83 -5.33
C PHE A 321 0.05 -4.96 -4.13
N PHE A 322 -0.61 -5.54 -3.13
CA PHE A 322 -0.77 -4.91 -1.83
C PHE A 322 0.29 -5.46 -0.87
N VAL A 323 0.86 -4.57 -0.06
CA VAL A 323 1.81 -4.93 1.00
C VAL A 323 1.23 -4.51 2.34
N GLY A 324 1.15 -5.44 3.28
CA GLY A 324 0.89 -5.17 4.69
C GLY A 324 2.14 -5.43 5.52
N SER A 325 2.27 -4.76 6.66
CA SER A 325 3.27 -5.10 7.67
C SER A 325 2.76 -6.22 8.59
N GLN A 326 3.68 -7.08 9.01
CA GLN A 326 3.49 -8.15 9.96
C GLN A 326 4.71 -8.21 10.88
N ASP A 327 4.52 -7.86 12.14
CA ASP A 327 5.51 -8.09 13.18
C ASP A 327 5.22 -9.40 13.94
N ASN A 328 6.22 -10.29 13.94
CA ASN A 328 6.21 -11.47 14.80
C ASN A 328 6.72 -11.09 16.19
N ASN A 329 5.80 -10.69 17.07
CA ASN A 329 5.93 -10.36 18.51
C ASN A 329 5.97 -8.87 18.90
N GLY A 330 5.79 -7.95 17.95
CA GLY A 330 5.57 -6.53 18.25
C GLY A 330 4.14 -6.20 18.67
N GLY A 331 3.97 -5.23 19.57
CA GLY A 331 2.66 -4.59 19.80
C GLY A 331 2.27 -3.66 18.64
N TYR A 332 1.14 -2.96 18.77
CA TYR A 332 0.71 -1.92 17.83
C TYR A 332 1.85 -0.92 17.53
N GLY A 333 2.12 -0.62 16.25
CA GLY A 333 3.18 0.30 15.81
C GLY A 333 4.61 -0.27 15.74
N ALA A 334 4.80 -1.59 15.89
CA ALA A 334 6.13 -2.20 15.78
C ALA A 334 6.54 -2.40 14.29
N PRO A 335 7.76 -2.00 13.88
CA PRO A 335 8.19 -2.13 12.50
C PRO A 335 8.66 -3.55 12.18
N SER A 336 7.95 -4.32 11.33
CA SER A 336 8.56 -5.45 10.57
C SER A 336 7.62 -6.15 9.54
N GLY A 337 8.27 -6.96 8.67
CA GLY A 337 7.77 -8.10 7.84
C GLY A 337 6.69 -7.82 6.79
N GLY A 338 7.01 -7.91 5.50
CA GLY A 338 6.01 -7.71 4.44
C GLY A 338 5.12 -8.95 4.19
N SER A 339 3.80 -8.80 4.26
CA SER A 339 2.81 -9.74 3.71
C SER A 339 2.30 -9.21 2.37
N PHE A 340 2.31 -10.04 1.32
CA PHE A 340 1.84 -9.65 -0.01
C PHE A 340 0.42 -10.19 -0.26
N ILE A 341 -0.49 -9.31 -0.67
CA ILE A 341 -1.83 -9.68 -1.13
C ILE A 341 -1.98 -9.25 -2.59
N MET A 342 -2.48 -10.15 -3.43
CA MET A 342 -2.68 -9.94 -4.86
C MET A 342 -4.15 -9.67 -5.13
N ILE A 343 -4.47 -8.62 -5.89
CA ILE A 343 -5.85 -8.34 -6.30
C ILE A 343 -5.95 -8.37 -7.82
N PRO A 344 -6.89 -9.16 -8.38
CA PRO A 344 -7.07 -9.24 -9.82
C PRO A 344 -7.71 -7.96 -10.36
N SER A 345 -7.32 -7.60 -11.58
CA SER A 345 -7.89 -6.49 -12.35
C SER A 345 -9.42 -6.57 -12.46
N PRO A 346 -10.16 -5.44 -12.43
CA PRO A 346 -11.59 -5.39 -12.73
C PRO A 346 -11.96 -5.99 -14.10
N GLN A 347 -11.01 -6.03 -15.04
CA GLN A 347 -11.20 -6.55 -16.40
C GLN A 347 -11.11 -8.09 -16.49
N GLY A 348 -10.84 -8.78 -15.37
CA GLY A 348 -10.59 -10.23 -15.30
C GLY A 348 -11.82 -11.13 -15.16
N THR A 349 -13.03 -10.59 -14.94
CA THR A 349 -14.23 -11.42 -14.76
C THR A 349 -14.84 -11.84 -16.11
N ARG A 350 -14.10 -12.62 -16.91
CA ARG A 350 -14.74 -13.42 -17.96
C ARG A 350 -15.39 -14.63 -17.29
N LEU A 351 -16.69 -14.51 -17.05
CA LEU A 351 -17.57 -15.67 -16.86
C LEU A 351 -17.29 -16.65 -18.00
N SER A 352 -16.65 -17.77 -17.67
CA SER A 352 -16.65 -18.95 -18.52
C SER A 352 -17.71 -19.88 -17.93
N CYS A 353 -18.61 -20.37 -18.79
CA CYS A 353 -19.74 -21.23 -18.43
C CYS A 353 -19.33 -22.46 -17.61
#